data_AF-A0A948IR18-F1
#
_entry.id   AF-A0A948IR18-F1
#
_cell.length_a   1.000
_cell.length_b   1.000
_cell.length_c   1.000
_cell.angle_alpha   90.00
_cell.angle_beta   90.00
_cell.angle_gamma   90.00
#
_symmetry.space_group_name_H-M   'P 1'
#
loop_
_entity.id
_entity.type
_entity.pdbx_description
1 polymer ?
#
loop_
_entity_poly.entity_id
_entity_poly.type
_entity_poly.pdbx_seq_one_letter_code
_entity_poly.pdbx_strand_id
1 'polypeptide(L)'
;LMKAVDKFEYRRGYKFSTYATWWIRQAITRSIADQARTIRIPVHMIETINKIVRTSRQMLHEIGREPTPEELAEKLAMPLEKVRKVLKIAKEPISLETPIGDEEDSHLGDFIEDKNAILPIDAAIQSNLRETTTRVLASLTPREERVLRMRFGIGMNTDHTLEEVGQQFSVTRERIRQIEAKALRKLKHPSRSRKLRSFLDS
;
A
#
# COMPACT_ATOMS: atom_id res chain seq x y z
N LEU A 1 5.89 30.34 -24.31
CA LEU A 1 6.21 31.37 -25.32
C LEU A 1 6.51 30.77 -26.69
N MET A 2 7.47 29.84 -26.80
CA MET A 2 7.84 29.20 -28.09
C MET A 2 6.63 28.70 -28.90
N LYS A 3 5.75 27.88 -28.30
CA LYS A 3 4.51 27.41 -28.95
C LYS A 3 3.59 28.52 -29.48
N ALA A 4 3.62 29.71 -28.86
CA ALA A 4 2.84 30.84 -29.33
C ALA A 4 3.48 31.49 -30.57
N VAL A 5 4.81 31.53 -30.63
CA VAL A 5 5.55 32.02 -31.81
C VAL A 5 5.29 31.09 -33.00
N ASP A 6 5.39 29.78 -32.80
CA ASP A 6 5.23 28.78 -33.86
C ASP A 6 3.84 28.79 -34.52
N LYS A 7 2.79 29.16 -33.75
CA LYS A 7 1.39 29.11 -34.19
C LYS A 7 0.76 30.48 -34.46
N PHE A 8 1.53 31.55 -34.42
CA PHE A 8 0.99 32.90 -34.59
C PHE A 8 0.80 33.27 -36.07
N GLU A 9 -0.41 33.69 -36.43
CA GLU A 9 -0.75 34.19 -37.76
C GLU A 9 -1.01 35.69 -37.72
N TYR A 10 -0.07 36.49 -38.21
CA TYR A 10 -0.18 37.96 -38.22
C TYR A 10 -1.34 38.48 -39.09
N ARG A 11 -1.76 37.73 -40.12
CA ARG A 11 -2.85 38.10 -41.04
C ARG A 11 -4.21 38.20 -40.37
N ARG A 12 -4.39 37.63 -39.17
CA ARG A 12 -5.63 37.72 -38.40
C ARG A 12 -5.81 39.06 -37.68
N GLY A 13 -4.81 39.96 -37.69
CA GLY A 13 -4.92 41.31 -37.13
C GLY A 13 -4.89 41.39 -35.60
N TYR A 14 -4.70 40.28 -34.89
CA TYR A 14 -4.55 40.28 -33.42
C TYR A 14 -3.12 40.64 -33.00
N LYS A 15 -2.99 41.40 -31.91
CA LYS A 15 -1.68 41.68 -31.29
C LYS A 15 -1.07 40.38 -30.76
N PHE A 16 0.22 40.16 -31.05
CA PHE A 16 0.94 38.98 -30.56
C PHE A 16 0.91 38.84 -29.04
N SER A 17 1.00 39.95 -28.30
CA SER A 17 0.93 39.95 -26.83
C SER A 17 -0.36 39.32 -26.29
N THR A 18 -1.51 39.64 -26.88
CA THR A 18 -2.81 39.07 -26.50
C THR A 18 -2.84 37.56 -26.74
N TYR A 19 -2.34 37.11 -27.89
CA TYR A 19 -2.29 35.69 -28.25
C TYR A 19 -1.29 34.90 -27.38
N ALA A 20 -0.07 35.43 -27.22
CA ALA A 20 0.99 34.78 -26.47
C ALA A 20 0.66 34.65 -24.99
N THR A 21 -0.04 35.64 -24.41
CA THR A 21 -0.46 35.61 -23.00
C THR A 21 -1.31 34.38 -22.68
N TRP A 22 -2.22 33.99 -23.58
CA TRP A 22 -3.05 32.78 -23.40
C TRP A 22 -2.19 31.52 -23.36
N TRP A 23 -1.26 31.36 -24.29
CA TRP A 23 -0.34 30.20 -24.34
C TRP A 23 0.62 30.14 -23.15
N ILE A 24 1.11 31.30 -22.71
CA ILE A 24 1.99 31.38 -21.53
C ILE A 24 1.20 30.97 -20.28
N ARG A 25 0.01 31.54 -20.08
CA ARG A 25 -0.85 31.20 -18.95
C ARG A 25 -1.21 29.71 -18.94
N GLN A 26 -1.63 29.17 -20.09
CA GLN A 26 -1.98 27.76 -20.21
C GLN A 26 -0.80 26.83 -19.87
N ALA A 27 0.40 27.15 -20.35
CA ALA A 27 1.60 26.36 -20.06
C ALA A 27 1.95 26.39 -18.57
N ILE A 28 1.91 27.57 -17.94
CA ILE A 28 2.21 27.73 -16.50
C ILE A 28 1.16 26.99 -15.66
N THR A 29 -0.14 27.23 -15.91
CA THR A 29 -1.22 26.57 -15.16
C THR A 29 -1.14 25.05 -15.27
N ARG A 30 -0.82 24.52 -16.45
CA ARG A 30 -0.64 23.08 -16.64
C ARG A 30 0.60 22.55 -15.91
N SER A 31 1.73 23.26 -15.98
CA SER A 31 2.95 22.85 -15.28
C SER A 31 2.75 22.80 -13.77
N ILE A 32 2.06 23.80 -13.21
CA ILE A 32 1.71 23.83 -11.78
C ILE A 32 0.82 22.65 -11.43
N ALA A 33 -0.22 22.40 -12.23
CA ALA A 33 -1.14 21.27 -11.98
C ALA A 33 -0.43 19.90 -12.03
N ASP A 34 0.51 19.73 -12.96
CA ASP A 34 1.18 18.44 -13.17
C ASP A 34 2.35 18.20 -12.19
N GLN A 35 3.02 19.24 -11.69
CA GLN A 35 4.31 19.10 -10.98
C GLN A 35 4.37 19.73 -9.58
N ALA A 36 3.44 20.61 -9.19
CA ALA A 36 3.59 21.36 -7.94
C ALA A 36 3.37 20.54 -6.67
N ARG A 37 2.77 19.34 -6.75
CA ARG A 37 2.46 18.50 -5.60
C ARG A 37 3.39 17.29 -5.52
N THR A 38 3.78 16.93 -4.30
CA THR A 38 4.56 15.73 -3.99
C THR A 38 3.88 14.46 -4.51
N ILE A 39 2.55 14.37 -4.35
CA ILE A 39 1.73 13.31 -4.92
C ILE A 39 0.99 13.90 -6.12
N ARG A 40 1.30 13.42 -7.32
CA ARG A 40 0.70 13.91 -8.56
C ARG A 40 -0.80 13.60 -8.60
N ILE A 41 -1.61 14.63 -8.83
CA ILE A 41 -3.06 14.53 -8.97
C ILE A 41 -3.45 14.86 -10.43
N PRO A 42 -4.38 14.12 -11.07
CA PRO A 42 -4.85 14.45 -12.41
C PRO A 42 -5.49 15.86 -12.50
N VAL A 43 -5.31 16.54 -13.63
CA VAL A 43 -5.77 17.94 -13.84
C VAL A 43 -7.28 18.13 -13.55
N HIS A 44 -8.15 17.24 -14.00
CA HIS A 44 -9.60 17.32 -13.76
C HIS A 44 -9.97 17.23 -12.26
N MET A 45 -9.16 16.55 -11.46
CA MET A 45 -9.33 16.50 -10.01
C MET A 45 -8.91 17.82 -9.37
N ILE A 46 -7.84 18.46 -9.85
CA ILE A 46 -7.41 19.79 -9.39
C ILE A 46 -8.46 20.86 -9.74
N GLU A 47 -9.06 20.79 -10.92
CA GLU A 47 -10.20 21.64 -11.29
C GLU A 47 -11.39 21.44 -10.34
N THR A 48 -11.67 20.20 -9.96
CA THR A 48 -12.73 19.87 -8.99
C THR A 48 -12.41 20.43 -7.59
N ILE A 49 -11.16 20.31 -7.13
CA ILE A 49 -10.70 20.92 -5.86
C ILE A 49 -10.87 22.44 -5.90
N ASN A 50 -10.43 23.10 -6.97
CA ASN A 50 -10.55 24.55 -7.11
C ASN A 50 -12.01 25.01 -7.13
N LYS A 51 -12.91 24.23 -7.76
CA LYS A 51 -14.36 24.49 -7.70
C LYS A 51 -14.89 24.41 -6.27
N ILE A 52 -14.55 23.35 -5.53
CA ILE A 52 -14.95 23.19 -4.13
C ILE A 52 -14.43 24.34 -3.26
N VAL A 53 -13.15 24.69 -3.37
CA VAL A 53 -12.54 25.79 -2.59
C VAL A 53 -13.20 27.14 -2.91
N ARG A 54 -13.49 27.40 -4.19
CA ARG A 54 -14.18 28.62 -4.62
C ARG A 54 -15.59 28.71 -4.03
N THR A 55 -16.38 27.64 -4.15
CA THR A 55 -17.74 27.59 -3.60
C THR A 55 -17.73 27.66 -2.07
N SER A 56 -16.77 27.01 -1.42
CA SER A 56 -16.60 27.09 0.03
C SER A 56 -16.35 28.51 0.51
N ARG A 57 -15.50 29.27 -0.19
CA ARG A 57 -15.25 30.69 0.11
C ARG A 57 -16.48 31.56 -0.12
N GLN A 58 -17.26 31.29 -1.17
CA GLN A 58 -18.52 32.01 -1.43
C GLN A 58 -19.54 31.75 -0.32
N MET A 59 -19.72 30.50 0.09
CA MET A 59 -20.63 30.13 1.19
C MET A 59 -20.18 30.69 2.52
N LEU A 60 -18.87 30.75 2.79
CA LEU A 60 -18.33 31.39 3.99
C LEU A 60 -18.73 32.87 4.08
N HIS A 61 -18.73 33.57 2.94
CA HIS A 61 -19.17 34.97 2.90
C HIS A 61 -20.68 35.14 3.04
N GLU A 62 -21.47 34.23 2.47
CA GLU A 62 -22.94 34.25 2.53
C GLU A 62 -23.49 33.86 3.93
N ILE A 63 -22.90 32.84 4.56
CA ILE A 63 -23.42 32.18 5.76
C ILE A 63 -22.64 32.60 7.02
N GLY A 64 -21.44 33.17 6.87
CA GLY A 64 -20.60 33.62 7.98
C GLY A 64 -19.87 32.50 8.74
N ARG A 65 -19.95 31.25 8.26
CA ARG A 65 -19.22 30.09 8.80
C ARG A 65 -18.71 29.19 7.68
N GLU A 66 -17.79 28.28 8.01
CA GLU A 66 -17.38 27.23 7.06
C GLU A 66 -18.56 26.30 6.72
N PRO A 67 -18.79 26.01 5.42
CA PRO A 67 -19.88 25.14 5.00
C PRO A 67 -19.55 23.66 5.28
N THR A 68 -20.57 22.86 5.57
CA THR A 68 -20.38 21.42 5.76
C THR A 68 -20.17 20.71 4.42
N PRO A 69 -19.55 19.51 4.40
CA PRO A 69 -19.43 18.71 3.18
C PRO A 69 -20.78 18.39 2.51
N GLU A 70 -21.84 18.27 3.30
CA GLU A 70 -23.23 18.06 2.85
C GLU A 70 -23.76 19.29 2.10
N GLU A 71 -23.60 20.49 2.68
CA GLU A 71 -24.01 21.76 2.06
C GLU A 71 -23.24 22.01 0.75
N LEU A 72 -21.95 21.69 0.72
CA LEU A 72 -21.12 21.77 -0.48
C LEU A 72 -21.57 20.78 -1.57
N ALA A 73 -21.98 19.58 -1.18
CA ALA A 73 -22.44 18.55 -2.11
C ALA A 73 -23.74 18.96 -2.80
N GLU A 74 -24.69 19.52 -2.04
CA GLU A 74 -25.94 20.07 -2.57
C GLU A 74 -25.70 21.24 -3.53
N LYS A 75 -24.90 22.24 -3.10
CA LYS A 75 -24.64 23.44 -3.92
C LYS A 75 -23.88 23.12 -5.22
N LEU A 76 -23.02 22.09 -5.20
CA LEU A 76 -22.23 21.67 -6.37
C LEU A 76 -22.90 20.56 -7.19
N ALA A 77 -24.07 20.07 -6.78
CA ALA A 77 -24.75 18.92 -7.39
C ALA A 77 -23.83 17.69 -7.57
N MET A 78 -23.03 17.39 -6.55
CA MET A 78 -22.10 16.26 -6.53
C MET A 78 -22.44 15.29 -5.40
N PRO A 79 -22.16 13.98 -5.54
CA PRO A 79 -22.33 13.03 -4.44
C PRO A 79 -21.47 13.39 -3.23
N LEU A 80 -22.04 13.31 -2.02
CA LEU A 80 -21.36 13.60 -0.76
C LEU A 80 -20.05 12.81 -0.59
N GLU A 81 -20.06 11.52 -0.93
CA GLU A 81 -18.85 10.70 -0.87
C GLU A 81 -17.71 11.26 -1.72
N LYS A 82 -18.04 11.79 -2.90
CA LYS A 82 -17.05 12.35 -3.82
C LYS A 82 -16.45 13.62 -3.22
N VAL A 83 -17.27 14.49 -2.63
CA VAL A 83 -16.78 15.71 -1.94
C VAL A 83 -15.85 15.34 -0.78
N ARG A 84 -16.22 14.38 0.07
CA ARG A 84 -15.38 13.91 1.18
C ARG A 84 -14.04 13.32 0.69
N LYS A 85 -14.07 12.51 -0.37
CA LYS A 85 -12.85 11.95 -0.99
C LYS A 85 -11.95 13.05 -1.54
N VAL A 86 -12.51 14.02 -2.26
CA VAL A 86 -11.75 15.14 -2.84
C VAL A 86 -11.12 16.01 -1.76
N LEU A 87 -11.86 16.34 -0.69
CA LEU A 87 -11.33 17.09 0.46
C LEU A 87 -10.18 16.35 1.16
N LYS A 88 -10.24 15.01 1.24
CA LYS A 88 -9.15 14.20 1.79
C LYS A 88 -7.91 14.23 0.90
N ILE A 89 -8.07 14.16 -0.41
CA ILE A 89 -6.97 14.19 -1.39
C ILE A 89 -6.35 15.59 -1.51
N ALA A 90 -7.14 16.64 -1.27
CA ALA A 90 -6.66 18.02 -1.37
C ALA A 90 -5.60 18.38 -0.31
N LYS A 91 -5.54 17.64 0.81
CA LYS A 91 -4.55 17.85 1.87
C LYS A 91 -3.16 17.48 1.38
N GLU A 92 -2.22 18.38 1.59
CA GLU A 92 -0.81 18.13 1.28
C GLU A 92 -0.16 17.33 2.41
N PRO A 93 0.81 16.44 2.08
CA PRO A 93 1.56 15.74 3.10
C PRO A 93 2.33 16.76 3.96
N ILE A 94 2.39 16.47 5.26
CA ILE A 94 3.13 17.29 6.24
C ILE A 94 4.58 16.80 6.26
N SER A 95 5.52 17.71 6.52
CA SER A 95 6.93 17.33 6.68
C SER A 95 7.12 16.46 7.92
N LEU A 96 7.97 15.43 7.81
CA LEU A 96 8.37 14.63 8.97
C LEU A 96 9.21 15.45 9.96
N GLU A 97 9.84 16.52 9.49
CA GLU A 97 10.62 17.45 10.31
C GLU A 97 9.76 18.56 10.92
N THR A 98 8.43 18.48 10.82
CA THR A 98 7.57 19.43 11.53
C THR A 98 7.75 19.24 13.04
N PRO A 99 8.21 20.27 13.78
CA PRO A 99 8.42 20.17 15.22
C PRO A 99 7.07 19.95 15.93
N ILE A 100 7.09 19.15 17.00
CA ILE A 100 5.91 18.88 17.81
C ILE A 100 6.14 19.41 19.22
N GLY A 101 5.17 20.19 19.72
CA GLY A 101 5.26 20.78 21.06
C GLY A 101 6.27 21.92 21.16
N ASP A 102 6.58 22.30 22.40
CA ASP A 102 7.48 23.43 22.72
C ASP A 102 8.94 22.97 22.93
N GLU A 103 9.21 21.66 22.90
CA GLU A 103 10.56 21.11 23.02
C GLU A 103 11.22 21.05 21.63
N GLU A 104 12.32 21.78 21.45
CA GLU A 104 12.99 22.00 20.15
C GLU A 104 13.55 20.72 19.50
N ASP A 105 13.65 19.60 20.23
CA ASP A 105 14.27 18.36 19.75
C ASP A 105 13.29 17.31 19.19
N SER A 106 11.97 17.50 19.35
CA SER A 106 11.00 16.47 18.95
C SER A 106 10.31 16.77 17.62
N HIS A 107 10.43 15.85 16.66
CA HIS A 107 9.87 15.99 15.32
C HIS A 107 8.75 14.98 15.09
N LEU A 108 7.83 15.26 14.16
CA LEU A 108 6.74 14.34 13.79
C LEU A 108 7.25 12.96 13.37
N GLY A 109 8.40 12.90 12.70
CA GLY A 109 9.02 11.65 12.27
C GLY A 109 9.37 10.70 13.42
N ASP A 110 9.72 11.24 14.60
CA ASP A 110 10.15 10.44 15.76
C ASP A 110 9.00 9.62 16.36
N PHE A 111 7.75 10.02 16.09
CA PHE A 111 6.55 9.35 16.58
C PHE A 111 5.96 8.32 15.61
N ILE A 112 6.54 8.15 14.42
CA ILE A 112 6.04 7.20 13.43
C ILE A 112 6.66 5.83 13.70
N GLU A 113 5.86 4.93 14.26
CA GLU A 113 6.25 3.53 14.45
C GLU A 113 6.45 2.80 13.12
N ASP A 114 7.52 1.98 13.03
CA ASP A 114 7.69 1.05 11.91
C ASP A 114 6.87 -0.23 12.17
N LYS A 115 5.74 -0.33 11.48
CA LYS A 115 4.83 -1.49 11.55
C LYS A 115 5.37 -2.73 10.83
N ASN A 116 6.40 -2.59 10.00
CA ASN A 116 7.00 -3.71 9.28
C ASN A 116 8.17 -4.33 10.06
N ALA A 117 8.65 -3.66 11.11
CA ALA A 117 9.71 -4.19 11.95
C ALA A 117 9.21 -5.44 12.68
N ILE A 118 9.92 -6.55 12.51
CA ILE A 118 9.64 -7.79 13.24
C ILE A 118 10.10 -7.57 14.68
N LEU A 119 9.18 -7.74 15.63
CA LEU A 119 9.51 -7.64 17.05
C LEU A 119 10.55 -8.72 17.41
N PRO A 120 11.56 -8.41 18.25
CA PRO A 120 12.58 -9.39 18.64
C PRO A 120 11.99 -10.66 19.28
N ILE A 121 10.85 -10.52 19.97
CA ILE A 121 10.09 -11.63 20.56
C ILE A 121 9.53 -12.53 19.46
N ASP A 122 8.87 -11.95 18.45
CA ASP A 122 8.31 -12.71 17.32
C ASP A 122 9.41 -13.40 16.53
N ALA A 123 10.55 -12.73 16.31
CA ALA A 123 11.72 -13.32 15.68
C ALA A 123 12.28 -14.51 16.48
N ALA A 124 12.35 -14.39 17.81
CA ALA A 124 12.76 -15.48 18.70
C ALA A 124 11.77 -16.65 18.66
N ILE A 125 10.46 -16.38 18.66
CA ILE A 125 9.40 -17.39 18.54
C ILE A 125 9.51 -18.12 17.20
N GLN A 126 9.68 -17.39 16.08
CA GLN A 126 9.85 -17.99 14.76
C GLN A 126 11.12 -18.86 14.67
N SER A 127 12.23 -18.38 15.23
CA SER A 127 13.47 -19.15 15.30
C SER A 127 13.31 -20.44 16.12
N ASN A 128 12.67 -20.35 17.28
CA ASN A 128 12.37 -21.50 18.14
C ASN A 128 11.40 -22.48 17.48
N LEU A 129 10.37 -21.97 16.80
CA LEU A 129 9.43 -22.78 16.02
C LEU A 129 10.16 -23.55 14.91
N ARG A 130 11.08 -22.90 14.20
CA ARG A 130 11.90 -23.54 13.15
C ARG A 130 12.76 -24.66 13.72
N GLU A 131 13.45 -24.41 14.84
CA GLU A 131 14.29 -25.42 15.50
C GLU A 131 13.45 -26.60 16.01
N THR A 132 12.33 -26.31 16.68
CA THR A 132 11.43 -27.33 17.23
C THR A 132 10.77 -28.15 16.13
N THR A 133 10.36 -27.52 15.03
CA THR A 133 9.83 -28.22 13.85
C THR A 133 10.89 -29.14 13.25
N THR A 134 12.13 -28.67 13.13
CA THR A 134 13.25 -29.49 12.62
C THR A 134 13.50 -30.71 13.51
N ARG A 135 13.52 -30.53 14.84
CA ARG A 135 13.68 -31.63 15.82
C ARG A 135 12.53 -32.64 15.75
N VAL A 136 11.30 -32.17 15.58
CA VAL A 136 10.12 -33.05 15.47
C VAL A 136 10.11 -33.81 14.15
N LEU A 137 10.49 -33.17 13.04
CA LEU A 137 10.62 -33.83 11.73
C LEU A 137 11.71 -34.91 11.73
N ALA A 138 12.83 -34.68 12.42
CA ALA A 138 13.90 -35.67 12.58
C ALA A 138 13.47 -36.95 13.33
N SER A 139 12.34 -36.92 14.05
CA SER A 139 11.76 -38.12 14.71
C SER A 139 10.92 -39.00 13.78
N LEU A 140 10.69 -38.58 12.54
CA LEU A 140 10.02 -39.37 11.51
C LEU A 140 11.04 -40.26 10.79
N THR A 141 10.53 -41.15 9.93
CA THR A 141 11.46 -41.90 9.05
C THR A 141 12.08 -40.94 8.02
N PRO A 142 13.32 -41.17 7.55
CA PRO A 142 14.00 -40.27 6.61
C PRO A 142 13.18 -39.97 5.35
N ARG A 143 12.37 -40.95 4.91
CA ARG A 143 11.46 -40.81 3.76
C ARG A 143 10.25 -39.92 4.08
N GLU A 144 9.65 -40.06 5.25
CA GLU A 144 8.52 -39.22 5.69
C GLU A 144 8.97 -37.77 5.94
N GLU A 145 10.13 -37.59 6.58
CA GLU A 145 10.71 -36.28 6.82
C GLU A 145 10.98 -35.53 5.51
N ARG A 146 11.65 -36.17 4.55
CA ARG A 146 12.03 -35.53 3.29
C ARG A 146 10.81 -35.19 2.43
N VAL A 147 9.77 -36.03 2.43
CA VAL A 147 8.48 -35.73 1.78
C VAL A 147 7.83 -34.50 2.40
N LEU A 148 7.78 -34.39 3.73
CA LEU A 148 7.19 -33.22 4.41
C LEU A 148 8.01 -31.94 4.20
N ARG A 149 9.34 -32.02 4.32
CA ARG A 149 10.21 -30.85 4.07
C ARG A 149 10.02 -30.32 2.66
N MET A 150 9.97 -31.20 1.66
CA MET A 150 9.75 -30.83 0.26
C MET A 150 8.36 -30.25 0.01
N ARG A 151 7.34 -30.85 0.63
CA ARG A 151 5.96 -30.41 0.43
C ARG A 151 5.68 -29.03 0.99
N PHE A 152 6.28 -28.69 2.13
CA PHE A 152 6.06 -27.42 2.84
C PHE A 152 7.23 -26.42 2.72
N GLY A 153 8.25 -26.72 1.91
CA GLY A 153 9.41 -25.84 1.73
C GLY A 153 10.29 -25.67 2.98
N ILE A 154 10.23 -26.59 3.94
CA ILE A 154 10.96 -26.47 5.22
C ILE A 154 12.46 -26.69 4.97
N GLY A 155 13.23 -25.60 5.02
CA GLY A 155 14.67 -25.61 4.73
C GLY A 155 15.00 -25.62 3.24
N MET A 156 14.04 -25.29 2.37
CA MET A 156 14.21 -25.10 0.93
C MET A 156 13.62 -23.76 0.51
N ASN A 157 14.00 -23.29 -0.68
CA ASN A 157 13.57 -21.99 -1.20
C ASN A 157 12.12 -22.01 -1.70
N THR A 158 11.59 -23.19 -2.04
CA THR A 158 10.24 -23.35 -2.60
C THR A 158 9.58 -24.62 -2.08
N ASP A 159 8.25 -24.59 -1.96
CA ASP A 159 7.41 -25.77 -1.81
C ASP A 159 7.29 -26.51 -3.15
N HIS A 160 7.06 -27.83 -3.06
CA HIS A 160 6.93 -28.69 -4.24
C HIS A 160 5.55 -29.32 -4.29
N THR A 161 5.01 -29.52 -5.49
CA THR A 161 3.72 -30.21 -5.68
C THR A 161 3.83 -31.71 -5.37
N LEU A 162 2.71 -32.38 -5.08
CA LEU A 162 2.70 -33.84 -4.85
C LEU A 162 3.24 -34.63 -6.04
N GLU A 163 3.12 -34.08 -7.24
CA GLU A 163 3.60 -34.68 -8.48
C GLU A 163 5.12 -34.52 -8.62
N GLU A 164 5.66 -33.31 -8.37
CA GLU A 164 7.11 -33.06 -8.34
C GLU A 164 7.82 -33.89 -7.28
N VAL A 165 7.24 -33.99 -6.08
CA VAL A 165 7.76 -34.87 -5.03
C VAL A 165 7.69 -36.34 -5.48
N GLY A 166 6.60 -36.74 -6.14
CA GLY A 166 6.46 -38.09 -6.70
C GLY A 166 7.55 -38.44 -7.72
N GLN A 167 7.87 -37.51 -8.61
CA GLN A 167 8.94 -37.66 -9.60
C GLN A 167 10.31 -37.86 -8.92
N GLN A 168 10.65 -37.04 -7.93
CA GLN A 168 11.93 -37.17 -7.21
C GLN A 168 12.07 -38.49 -6.43
N PHE A 169 10.97 -39.02 -5.90
CA PHE A 169 10.96 -40.29 -5.17
C PHE A 169 10.68 -41.51 -6.07
N SER A 170 10.55 -41.32 -7.40
CA SER A 170 10.18 -42.37 -8.37
C SER A 170 8.91 -43.13 -7.99
N VAL A 171 7.89 -42.41 -7.51
CA VAL A 171 6.69 -42.95 -6.87
C VAL A 171 5.46 -42.19 -7.37
N THR A 172 4.31 -42.86 -7.41
CA THR A 172 3.05 -42.22 -7.83
C THR A 172 2.63 -41.09 -6.88
N ARG A 173 1.97 -40.07 -7.43
CA ARG A 173 1.37 -38.96 -6.68
C ARG A 173 0.55 -39.42 -5.48
N GLU A 174 -0.31 -40.42 -5.69
CA GLU A 174 -1.18 -40.96 -4.64
C GLU A 174 -0.38 -41.61 -3.51
N ARG A 175 0.75 -42.23 -3.82
CA ARG A 175 1.61 -42.81 -2.80
C ARG A 175 2.33 -41.75 -1.96
N ILE A 176 2.71 -40.61 -2.54
CA ILE A 176 3.22 -39.46 -1.76
C ILE A 176 2.14 -38.91 -0.82
N ARG A 177 0.89 -38.76 -1.30
CA ARG A 177 -0.26 -38.33 -0.48
C ARG A 177 -0.50 -39.26 0.71
N GLN A 178 -0.39 -40.58 0.52
CA GLN A 178 -0.49 -41.55 1.62
C GLN A 178 0.64 -41.41 2.64
N ILE A 179 1.88 -41.18 2.19
CA ILE A 179 3.03 -40.97 3.08
C ILE A 179 2.84 -39.69 3.89
N GLU A 180 2.40 -38.60 3.26
CA GLU A 180 2.08 -37.34 3.93
C GLU A 180 1.00 -37.53 5.00
N ALA A 181 -0.13 -38.16 4.65
CA ALA A 181 -1.23 -38.41 5.59
C ALA A 181 -0.78 -39.26 6.79
N LYS A 182 0.07 -40.28 6.54
CA LYS A 182 0.65 -41.12 7.59
C LYS A 182 1.61 -40.33 8.48
N ALA A 183 2.45 -39.48 7.91
CA ALA A 183 3.39 -38.64 8.64
C ALA A 183 2.65 -37.62 9.51
N LEU A 184 1.65 -36.93 8.97
CA LEU A 184 0.78 -36.02 9.72
C LEU A 184 0.05 -36.74 10.85
N ARG A 185 -0.45 -37.97 10.64
CA ARG A 185 -1.06 -38.78 11.70
C ARG A 185 -0.09 -39.07 12.84
N LYS A 186 1.18 -39.38 12.53
CA LYS A 186 2.24 -39.58 13.55
C LYS A 186 2.55 -38.28 14.31
N LEU A 187 2.60 -37.15 13.61
CA LEU A 187 2.85 -35.83 14.21
C LEU A 187 1.71 -35.37 15.11
N LYS A 188 0.47 -35.76 14.81
CA LYS A 188 -0.71 -35.46 15.64
C LYS A 188 -0.71 -36.18 16.99
N HIS A 189 0.04 -37.26 17.15
CA HIS A 189 0.10 -38.01 18.40
C HIS A 189 0.62 -37.14 19.58
N PRO A 190 0.00 -37.19 20.78
CA PRO A 190 0.30 -36.28 21.90
C PRO A 190 1.78 -36.18 22.28
N SER A 191 2.54 -37.27 22.14
CA SER A 191 3.98 -37.30 22.43
C SER A 191 4.82 -36.36 21.57
N ARG A 192 4.36 -36.07 20.34
CA ARG A 192 5.04 -35.18 19.39
C ARG A 192 4.32 -33.84 19.28
N SER A 193 2.99 -33.84 19.28
CA SER A 193 2.18 -32.63 19.13
C SER A 193 2.26 -31.69 20.33
N ARG A 194 2.54 -32.16 21.55
CA ARG A 194 2.65 -31.29 22.74
C ARG A 194 3.71 -30.19 22.59
N LYS A 195 4.84 -30.49 21.93
CA LYS A 195 5.93 -29.51 21.68
C LYS A 195 5.57 -28.47 20.61
N LEU A 196 4.68 -28.80 19.69
CA LEU A 196 4.24 -27.89 18.62
C LEU A 196 2.99 -27.11 19.03
N ARG A 197 2.16 -27.67 19.92
CA ARG A 197 0.96 -27.02 20.44
C ARG A 197 1.25 -25.77 21.26
N SER A 198 2.42 -25.65 21.86
CA SER A 198 2.82 -24.44 22.59
C SER A 198 3.04 -23.22 21.70
N PHE A 199 3.14 -23.40 20.37
CA PHE A 199 3.24 -22.31 19.39
C PHE A 199 1.89 -21.97 18.74
N LEU A 200 0.84 -22.72 19.07
CA LEU A 200 -0.52 -22.35 18.69
C LEU A 200 -1.04 -21.44 19.80
N ASP A 201 -0.69 -20.15 19.72
CA ASP A 201 -1.35 -19.14 20.53
C ASP A 201 -2.86 -19.22 20.28
N SER A 202 -3.64 -19.31 21.36
CA SER A 202 -5.10 -19.30 21.34
C SER A 202 -5.62 -17.87 21.44
#